data_AF-A0A820NRF4-F1
#
_entry.id   AF-A0A820NRF4-F1
#
_cell.length_a   1.000
_cell.length_b   1.000
_cell.length_c   1.000
_cell.angle_alpha   90.00
_cell.angle_beta   90.00
_cell.angle_gamma   90.00
#
_symmetry.space_group_name_H-M   'P 1'
#
loop_
_entity.id
_entity.type
_entity.pdbx_description
1 polymer ?
#
loop_
_entity_poly.entity_id
_entity_poly.type
_entity_poly.pdbx_seq_one_letter_code
_entity_poly.pdbx_strand_id
1 'polypeptide(L)'
;GSVRGAASFAAPNAIAQAECIPGELREANVNATDIVYVEGHGTGTVVGDPIEVEGLTLAFDTFQRQYCVLGSVKFNVGHTDTAADLVGLIKTALILQHRYIPATLNYRSSNPNIDFSSTPFVVRSTGVSLKTARFEHGPLLAGVSSLGMGRTNAHAILQKYRSALSSKNSYDSSENAVHQVTLSSKTPESLQAYLREVIH
;
A
#
# COMPACT_ATOMS: atom_id res chain seq x y z
N GLY A 1 -39.36 23.06 -10.26
CA GLY A 1 -39.11 21.81 -9.52
C GLY A 1 -37.71 21.35 -9.83
N SER A 2 -36.82 21.34 -8.84
CA SER A 2 -35.45 20.87 -8.98
C SER A 2 -35.42 19.38 -8.61
N VAL A 3 -35.27 18.53 -9.62
CA VAL A 3 -35.03 17.10 -9.39
C VAL A 3 -33.56 16.96 -9.00
N ARG A 4 -33.30 16.83 -7.69
CA ARG A 4 -32.02 16.31 -7.19
C ARG A 4 -31.89 14.88 -7.71
N GLY A 5 -30.94 14.65 -8.61
CA GLY A 5 -30.64 13.32 -9.12
C GLY A 5 -30.27 12.39 -7.96
N ALA A 6 -31.03 11.31 -7.81
CA ALA A 6 -30.70 10.26 -6.87
C ALA A 6 -29.33 9.68 -7.25
N ALA A 7 -28.36 9.71 -6.33
CA ALA A 7 -27.10 8.99 -6.50
C ALA A 7 -27.42 7.51 -6.73
N SER A 8 -26.94 6.96 -7.85
CA SER A 8 -27.07 5.53 -8.15
C SER A 8 -26.45 4.69 -7.03
N PHE A 9 -26.98 3.49 -6.75
CA PHE A 9 -26.48 2.58 -5.71
C PHE A 9 -24.96 2.31 -5.83
N ALA A 10 -24.44 2.32 -7.06
CA ALA A 10 -23.02 2.10 -7.37
C ALA A 10 -22.19 3.40 -7.46
N ALA A 11 -22.77 4.57 -7.16
CA ALA A 11 -22.04 5.83 -7.24
C ALA A 11 -21.01 5.91 -6.08
N PRO A 12 -19.74 6.25 -6.37
CA PRO A 12 -18.74 6.45 -5.34
C PRO A 12 -19.14 7.60 -4.40
N ASN A 13 -18.82 7.44 -3.10
CA ASN A 13 -19.21 8.38 -2.04
C ASN A 13 -18.03 8.60 -1.09
N ALA A 14 -17.49 9.82 -1.05
CA ALA A 14 -16.30 10.16 -0.27
C ALA A 14 -16.49 9.88 1.23
N ILE A 15 -17.66 10.20 1.80
CA ILE A 15 -17.97 9.98 3.21
C ILE A 15 -17.92 8.48 3.53
N ALA A 16 -18.59 7.65 2.73
CA ALA A 16 -18.59 6.20 2.93
C ALA A 16 -17.18 5.59 2.81
N GLN A 17 -16.31 6.16 1.97
CA GLN A 17 -14.91 5.73 1.83
C GLN A 17 -14.06 6.17 3.05
N ALA A 18 -14.41 7.29 3.67
CA ALA A 18 -13.71 7.82 4.84
C ALA A 18 -14.05 7.09 6.14
N GLU A 19 -15.25 6.49 6.25
CA GLU A 19 -15.82 6.03 7.53
C GLU A 19 -14.97 5.01 8.31
N CYS A 20 -14.29 4.06 7.65
CA CYS A 20 -13.55 3.00 8.36
C CYS A 20 -12.16 3.45 8.83
N ILE A 21 -11.52 4.37 8.13
CA ILE A 21 -10.10 4.73 8.32
C ILE A 21 -9.83 5.35 9.71
N PRO A 22 -10.62 6.31 10.24
CA PRO A 22 -10.37 6.84 11.59
C PRO A 22 -10.48 5.78 12.69
N GLY A 23 -11.39 4.80 12.51
CA GLY A 23 -11.55 3.67 13.42
C GLY A 23 -10.30 2.80 13.45
N GLU A 24 -9.77 2.46 12.28
CA GLU A 24 -8.55 1.65 12.12
C GLU A 24 -7.29 2.36 12.63
N LEU A 25 -7.11 3.66 12.33
CA LEU A 25 -6.01 4.46 12.87
C LEU A 25 -5.99 4.43 14.40
N ARG A 26 -7.17 4.57 15.01
CA ARG A 26 -7.34 4.49 16.47
C ARG A 26 -7.07 3.09 17.01
N GLU A 27 -7.59 2.04 16.36
CA GLU A 27 -7.37 0.65 16.77
C GLU A 27 -5.89 0.25 16.67
N ALA A 28 -5.20 0.70 15.62
CA ALA A 28 -3.77 0.51 15.43
C ALA A 28 -2.89 1.42 16.31
N ASN A 29 -3.49 2.40 17.00
CA ASN A 29 -2.80 3.41 17.82
C ASN A 29 -1.70 4.17 17.03
N VAL A 30 -2.05 4.64 15.83
CA VAL A 30 -1.16 5.41 14.94
C VAL A 30 -1.84 6.70 14.48
N ASN A 31 -1.06 7.74 14.18
CA ASN A 31 -1.60 8.95 13.58
C ASN A 31 -1.60 8.84 12.06
N ALA A 32 -2.55 9.53 11.41
CA ALA A 32 -2.55 9.67 9.95
C ALA A 32 -1.23 10.26 9.41
N THR A 33 -0.55 11.11 10.18
CA THR A 33 0.76 11.70 9.84
C THR A 33 1.93 10.72 9.86
N ASP A 34 1.72 9.53 10.44
CA ASP A 34 2.71 8.47 10.49
C ASP A 34 2.65 7.56 9.24
N ILE A 35 1.54 7.61 8.49
CA ILE A 35 1.37 6.89 7.22
C ILE A 35 2.15 7.61 6.11
N VAL A 36 3.09 6.90 5.48
CA VAL A 36 3.98 7.48 4.46
C VAL A 36 3.52 7.21 3.03
N TYR A 37 2.71 6.18 2.87
CA TYR A 37 2.22 5.68 1.60
C TYR A 37 0.79 5.18 1.76
N VAL A 38 -0.06 5.48 0.78
CA VAL A 38 -1.37 4.84 0.64
C VAL A 38 -1.43 4.20 -0.75
N GLU A 39 -1.71 2.90 -0.76
CA GLU A 39 -2.16 2.21 -1.95
C GLU A 39 -3.66 2.44 -2.08
N GLY A 40 -4.04 3.36 -2.96
CA GLY A 40 -5.43 3.64 -3.29
C GLY A 40 -6.01 2.61 -4.25
N HIS A 41 -7.33 2.63 -4.36
CA HIS A 41 -8.07 1.96 -5.41
C HIS A 41 -7.66 2.50 -6.80
N GLY A 42 -7.56 3.82 -6.95
CA GLY A 42 -6.87 4.51 -8.06
C GLY A 42 -7.20 3.95 -9.43
N THR A 43 -8.43 4.17 -9.88
CA THR A 43 -8.95 3.67 -11.16
C THR A 43 -8.55 4.52 -12.36
N GLY A 44 -7.98 5.71 -12.13
CA GLY A 44 -7.59 6.63 -13.19
C GLY A 44 -8.80 7.35 -13.79
N THR A 45 -9.93 7.39 -13.08
CA THR A 45 -11.17 7.96 -13.60
C THR A 45 -11.32 9.42 -13.24
N VAL A 46 -11.87 10.22 -14.15
CA VAL A 46 -12.03 11.68 -13.97
C VAL A 46 -12.90 12.02 -12.76
N VAL A 47 -13.86 11.16 -12.42
CA VAL A 47 -14.83 11.34 -11.33
C VAL A 47 -14.48 10.52 -10.09
N GLY A 48 -14.01 9.29 -10.24
CA GLY A 48 -13.72 8.41 -9.11
C GLY A 48 -12.50 8.85 -8.32
N ASP A 49 -11.41 9.24 -9.01
CA ASP A 49 -10.16 9.62 -8.34
C ASP A 49 -10.33 10.87 -7.43
N PRO A 50 -11.06 11.94 -7.83
CA PRO A 50 -11.35 13.04 -6.90
C PRO A 50 -12.14 12.62 -5.67
N ILE A 51 -13.13 11.73 -5.82
CA ILE A 51 -13.96 11.26 -4.70
C ILE A 51 -13.10 10.42 -3.74
N GLU A 52 -12.20 9.60 -4.27
CA GLU A 52 -11.24 8.84 -3.46
C GLU A 52 -10.29 9.75 -2.69
N VAL A 53 -9.69 10.74 -3.34
CA VAL A 53 -8.79 11.69 -2.67
C VAL A 53 -9.53 12.53 -1.64
N GLU A 54 -10.77 12.92 -1.92
CA GLU A 54 -11.64 13.62 -0.96
C GLU A 54 -11.90 12.75 0.27
N GLY A 55 -12.33 11.50 0.08
CA GLY A 55 -12.59 10.55 1.17
C GLY A 55 -11.35 10.29 2.03
N LEU A 56 -10.19 10.06 1.40
CA LEU A 56 -8.93 9.90 2.10
C LEU A 56 -8.53 11.18 2.87
N THR A 57 -8.76 12.36 2.29
CA THR A 57 -8.42 13.64 2.93
C THR A 57 -9.29 13.90 4.15
N LEU A 58 -10.60 13.59 4.06
CA LEU A 58 -11.54 13.65 5.18
C LEU A 58 -11.14 12.67 6.29
N ALA A 59 -10.74 11.45 5.94
CA ALA A 59 -10.34 10.42 6.89
C ALA A 59 -9.02 10.73 7.63
N PHE A 60 -8.04 11.29 6.92
CA PHE A 60 -6.73 11.60 7.50
C PHE A 60 -6.75 12.84 8.40
N ASP A 61 -7.73 13.73 8.18
CA ASP A 61 -8.02 14.94 8.98
C ASP A 61 -6.79 15.58 9.63
N THR A 62 -5.87 16.04 8.79
CA THR A 62 -4.59 16.62 9.22
C THR A 62 -4.33 17.93 8.52
N PHE A 63 -3.55 18.82 9.15
CA PHE A 63 -3.08 20.06 8.54
C PHE A 63 -1.85 19.84 7.65
N GLN A 64 -1.13 18.72 7.81
CA GLN A 64 0.03 18.44 6.97
C GLN A 64 -0.41 18.19 5.52
N ARG A 65 0.38 18.70 4.58
CA ARG A 65 0.12 18.63 3.14
C ARG A 65 1.24 17.90 2.43
N GLN A 66 0.89 17.17 1.37
CA GLN A 66 1.82 16.53 0.44
C GLN A 66 2.94 15.69 1.08
N TYR A 67 2.68 15.08 2.24
CA TYR A 67 3.66 14.26 2.97
C TYR A 67 3.48 12.76 2.70
N CYS A 68 2.26 12.32 2.39
CA CYS A 68 1.93 10.93 2.14
C CYS A 68 1.90 10.67 0.64
N VAL A 69 2.68 9.70 0.16
CA VAL A 69 2.61 9.34 -1.25
C VAL A 69 1.35 8.53 -1.52
N LEU A 70 0.57 8.90 -2.53
CA LEU A 70 -0.58 8.15 -2.99
C LEU A 70 -0.23 7.44 -4.31
N GLY A 71 -0.50 6.14 -4.39
CA GLY A 71 -0.26 5.34 -5.58
C GLY A 71 -1.33 4.30 -5.80
N SER A 72 -1.28 3.65 -6.97
CA SER A 72 -2.10 2.47 -7.29
C SER A 72 -1.31 1.55 -8.21
N VAL A 73 -1.38 0.25 -7.95
CA VAL A 73 -0.72 -0.80 -8.73
C VAL A 73 -1.35 -0.97 -10.11
N LYS A 74 -2.57 -0.47 -10.30
CA LYS A 74 -3.29 -0.54 -11.58
C LYS A 74 -2.55 0.20 -12.69
N PHE A 75 -1.76 1.23 -12.35
CA PHE A 75 -0.90 1.92 -13.30
C PHE A 75 0.29 1.07 -13.79
N ASN A 76 0.64 -0.01 -13.08
CA ASN A 76 1.74 -0.90 -13.42
C ASN A 76 1.27 -2.17 -14.13
N VAL A 77 0.17 -2.77 -13.68
CA VAL A 77 -0.27 -4.10 -14.12
C VAL A 77 -1.71 -4.14 -14.65
N GLY A 78 -2.37 -2.99 -14.77
CA GLY A 78 -3.79 -2.90 -15.13
C GLY A 78 -4.72 -3.26 -13.98
N HIS A 79 -6.03 -3.25 -14.24
CA HIS A 79 -7.03 -3.64 -13.25
C HIS A 79 -7.18 -5.17 -13.25
N THR A 80 -6.65 -5.83 -12.23
CA THR A 80 -6.72 -7.30 -12.05
C THR A 80 -8.05 -7.77 -11.43
N ASP A 81 -9.12 -6.99 -11.65
CA ASP A 81 -10.48 -7.24 -11.14
C ASP A 81 -10.48 -7.62 -9.64
N THR A 82 -10.99 -8.80 -9.30
CA THR A 82 -11.12 -9.34 -7.93
C THR A 82 -9.78 -9.50 -7.19
N ALA A 83 -8.65 -9.52 -7.90
CA ALA A 83 -7.32 -9.60 -7.31
C ALA A 83 -6.67 -8.23 -7.09
N ALA A 84 -7.30 -7.12 -7.48
CA ALA A 84 -6.69 -5.79 -7.45
C ALA A 84 -6.16 -5.40 -6.07
N ASP A 85 -6.94 -5.68 -5.03
CA ASP A 85 -6.59 -5.28 -3.66
C ASP A 85 -5.48 -6.17 -3.09
N LEU A 86 -5.47 -7.47 -3.41
CA LEU A 86 -4.37 -8.37 -3.04
C LEU A 86 -3.06 -7.94 -3.70
N VAL A 87 -3.09 -7.58 -4.98
CA VAL A 87 -1.90 -7.09 -5.69
C VAL A 87 -1.41 -5.78 -5.09
N GLY A 88 -2.32 -4.87 -4.71
CA GLY A 88 -2.00 -3.63 -4.00
C GLY A 88 -1.38 -3.88 -2.62
N LEU A 89 -1.92 -4.85 -1.89
CA LEU A 89 -1.38 -5.30 -0.59
C LEU A 89 0.05 -5.84 -0.73
N ILE A 90 0.30 -6.71 -1.72
CA ILE A 90 1.63 -7.27 -2.00
C ILE A 90 2.61 -6.14 -2.34
N LYS A 91 2.23 -5.22 -3.23
CA LYS A 91 3.05 -4.05 -3.58
C LYS A 91 3.40 -3.24 -2.33
N THR A 92 2.41 -2.99 -1.46
CA THR A 92 2.60 -2.21 -0.22
C THR A 92 3.55 -2.91 0.75
N ALA A 93 3.40 -4.22 0.94
CA ALA A 93 4.33 -5.02 1.74
C ALA A 93 5.77 -4.94 1.19
N LEU A 94 5.94 -5.04 -0.14
CA LEU A 94 7.24 -4.90 -0.80
C LEU A 94 7.83 -3.48 -0.66
N ILE A 95 7.01 -2.43 -0.74
CA ILE A 95 7.44 -1.04 -0.48
C ILE A 95 8.05 -0.91 0.92
N LEU A 96 7.36 -1.46 1.93
CA LEU A 96 7.83 -1.46 3.32
C LEU A 96 9.09 -2.31 3.51
N GLN A 97 9.14 -3.49 2.89
CA GLN A 97 10.28 -4.40 2.94
C GLN A 97 11.54 -3.75 2.32
N HIS A 98 11.42 -3.22 1.11
CA HIS A 98 12.53 -2.62 0.36
C HIS A 98 12.80 -1.16 0.73
N ARG A 99 11.92 -0.52 1.50
CA ARG A 99 12.00 0.90 1.88
C ARG A 99 12.09 1.80 0.65
N TYR A 100 11.26 1.54 -0.34
CA TYR A 100 11.27 2.26 -1.60
C TYR A 100 9.87 2.27 -2.20
N ILE A 101 9.37 3.46 -2.54
CA ILE A 101 8.10 3.64 -3.23
C ILE A 101 8.41 3.75 -4.72
N PRO A 102 7.90 2.84 -5.58
CA PRO A 102 8.08 2.94 -7.02
C PRO A 102 7.31 4.14 -7.59
N ALA A 103 7.76 4.64 -8.74
CA ALA A 103 7.07 5.67 -9.48
C ALA A 103 5.67 5.21 -9.94
N THR A 104 4.71 6.13 -9.96
CA THR A 104 3.44 5.91 -10.66
C THR A 104 3.68 6.05 -12.15
N LEU A 105 3.55 4.95 -12.89
CA LEU A 105 3.76 4.93 -14.34
C LEU A 105 2.66 5.70 -15.07
N ASN A 106 3.01 6.25 -16.24
CA ASN A 106 2.12 7.04 -17.10
C ASN A 106 1.55 8.32 -16.44
N TYR A 107 2.05 8.71 -15.27
CA TYR A 107 1.66 9.92 -14.59
C TYR A 107 2.39 11.14 -15.17
N ARG A 108 1.70 11.90 -16.03
CA ARG A 108 2.23 13.13 -16.65
C ARG A 108 1.77 14.40 -15.92
N SER A 109 0.51 14.41 -15.51
CA SER A 109 -0.12 15.50 -14.77
C SER A 109 -1.22 14.93 -13.89
N SER A 110 -1.55 15.63 -12.80
CA SER A 110 -2.71 15.30 -11.97
C SER A 110 -4.03 15.47 -12.72
N ASN A 111 -5.05 14.76 -12.26
CA ASN A 111 -6.43 15.08 -12.59
C ASN A 111 -6.71 16.54 -12.15
N PRO A 112 -7.16 17.44 -13.04
CA PRO A 112 -7.37 18.86 -12.73
C PRO A 112 -8.47 19.11 -11.69
N ASN A 113 -9.33 18.11 -11.43
CA ASN A 113 -10.35 18.18 -10.39
C ASN A 113 -9.81 17.86 -8.99
N ILE A 114 -8.51 17.61 -8.85
CA ILE A 114 -7.85 17.31 -7.58
C ILE A 114 -6.80 18.38 -7.29
N ASP A 115 -7.07 19.21 -6.28
CA ASP A 115 -6.04 20.09 -5.73
C ASP A 115 -5.16 19.32 -4.73
N PHE A 116 -4.13 18.64 -5.23
CA PHE A 116 -3.19 17.92 -4.35
C PHE A 116 -2.42 18.85 -3.39
N SER A 117 -2.34 20.17 -3.65
CA SER A 117 -1.64 21.09 -2.75
C SER A 117 -2.42 21.30 -1.43
N SER A 118 -3.73 21.12 -1.47
CA SER A 118 -4.61 21.22 -0.31
C SER A 118 -4.84 19.89 0.42
N THR A 119 -4.21 18.78 -0.03
CA THR A 119 -4.39 17.45 0.58
C THR A 119 -3.11 16.93 1.25
N PRO A 120 -3.21 15.93 2.14
CA PRO A 120 -2.06 15.19 2.67
C PRO A 120 -1.24 14.47 1.58
N PHE A 121 -1.82 14.27 0.41
CA PHE A 121 -1.36 13.31 -0.57
C PHE A 121 -0.54 13.94 -1.70
N VAL A 122 0.39 13.16 -2.23
CA VAL A 122 1.16 13.51 -3.43
C VAL A 122 1.37 12.27 -4.29
N VAL A 123 1.19 12.40 -5.60
CA VAL A 123 1.53 11.35 -6.56
C VAL A 123 2.91 11.63 -7.13
N ARG A 124 3.76 10.60 -7.27
CA ARG A 124 5.16 10.76 -7.69
C ARG A 124 5.40 10.05 -9.03
N SER A 125 5.92 10.78 -10.00
CA SER A 125 6.39 10.25 -11.30
C SER A 125 7.80 9.63 -11.23
N THR A 126 8.47 9.78 -10.08
CA THR A 126 9.79 9.20 -9.79
C THR A 126 9.73 8.42 -8.49
N GLY A 127 10.61 7.43 -8.32
CA GLY A 127 10.64 6.63 -7.11
C GLY A 127 11.18 7.40 -5.90
N VAL A 128 10.74 7.01 -4.71
CA VAL A 128 11.07 7.68 -3.44
C VAL A 128 11.73 6.68 -2.49
N SER A 129 12.95 7.01 -2.05
CA SER A 129 13.64 6.23 -1.00
C SER A 129 13.05 6.53 0.38
N LEU A 130 12.73 5.48 1.13
CA LEU A 130 12.29 5.54 2.53
C LEU A 130 13.44 5.22 3.51
N LYS A 131 14.68 5.23 3.02
CA LYS A 131 15.92 5.11 3.82
C LYS A 131 16.38 6.49 4.30
N THR A 132 15.49 7.22 4.97
CA THR A 132 15.79 8.54 5.55
C THR A 132 15.81 8.43 7.07
N ALA A 133 16.49 9.38 7.74
CA ALA A 133 16.58 9.43 9.21
C ALA A 133 15.19 9.39 9.89
N ARG A 134 14.17 10.00 9.27
CA ARG A 134 12.77 9.98 9.73
C ARG A 134 12.24 8.55 9.94
N PHE A 135 12.61 7.61 9.09
CA PHE A 135 12.09 6.24 9.08
C PHE A 135 13.11 5.20 9.52
N GLU A 136 14.34 5.62 9.83
CA GLU A 136 15.41 4.73 10.25
C GLU A 136 15.11 4.07 11.59
N HIS A 137 14.59 4.87 12.53
CA HIS A 137 14.28 4.44 13.89
C HIS A 137 12.79 4.56 14.27
N GLY A 138 11.92 5.15 13.43
CA GLY A 138 10.46 5.20 13.62
C GLY A 138 9.67 4.15 12.81
N PRO A 139 8.44 3.77 13.22
CA PRO A 139 7.62 2.81 12.48
C PRO A 139 7.42 3.28 11.04
N LEU A 140 7.56 2.35 10.09
CA LEU A 140 7.31 2.62 8.69
C LEU A 140 5.94 2.05 8.36
N LEU A 141 4.96 2.94 8.17
CA LEU A 141 3.55 2.61 8.05
C LEU A 141 3.01 2.97 6.67
N ALA A 142 2.17 2.11 6.12
CA ALA A 142 1.47 2.35 4.87
C ALA A 142 0.01 1.87 4.95
N GLY A 143 -0.90 2.57 4.27
CA GLY A 143 -2.30 2.19 4.15
C GLY A 143 -2.58 1.47 2.83
N VAL A 144 -3.58 0.59 2.83
CA VAL A 144 -4.14 -0.04 1.62
C VAL A 144 -5.65 0.13 1.65
N SER A 145 -6.22 0.77 0.63
CA SER A 145 -7.65 1.00 0.52
C SER A 145 -8.27 0.10 -0.57
N SER A 146 -9.34 -0.60 -0.21
CA SER A 146 -10.19 -1.38 -1.12
C SER A 146 -11.60 -0.78 -1.14
N LEU A 147 -12.10 -0.49 -2.34
CA LEU A 147 -13.39 0.15 -2.57
C LEU A 147 -14.27 -0.75 -3.44
N GLY A 148 -15.26 -1.42 -2.83
CA GLY A 148 -16.20 -2.28 -3.55
C GLY A 148 -17.39 -1.53 -4.14
N MET A 149 -17.92 -1.99 -5.28
CA MET A 149 -19.10 -1.42 -5.95
C MET A 149 -20.39 -1.38 -5.09
N GLY A 150 -20.41 -2.10 -3.96
CA GLY A 150 -21.55 -2.19 -3.04
C GLY A 150 -21.41 -1.39 -1.74
N ARG A 151 -20.51 -0.39 -1.68
CA ARG A 151 -20.17 0.38 -0.46
C ARG A 151 -19.47 -0.45 0.64
N THR A 152 -19.09 -1.68 0.34
CA THR A 152 -18.17 -2.46 1.19
C THR A 152 -16.76 -1.91 0.96
N ASN A 153 -16.33 -1.04 1.86
CA ASN A 153 -14.99 -0.48 1.86
C ASN A 153 -14.17 -1.15 2.96
N ALA A 154 -12.89 -1.36 2.69
CA ALA A 154 -11.95 -1.85 3.68
C ALA A 154 -10.67 -1.03 3.60
N HIS A 155 -10.06 -0.76 4.74
CA HIS A 155 -8.73 -0.23 4.81
C HIS A 155 -7.85 -1.14 5.68
N ALA A 156 -6.55 -1.10 5.44
CA ALA A 156 -5.59 -1.87 6.20
C ALA A 156 -4.33 -1.05 6.39
N ILE A 157 -3.82 -1.04 7.62
CA ILE A 157 -2.56 -0.38 7.97
C ILE A 157 -1.48 -1.46 8.13
N LEU A 158 -0.42 -1.33 7.33
CA LEU A 158 0.73 -2.22 7.36
C LEU A 158 1.91 -1.50 8.00
N GLN A 159 2.60 -2.21 8.89
CA GLN A 159 3.87 -1.76 9.46
C GLN A 159 5.01 -2.67 9.00
N LYS A 160 6.15 -2.08 8.63
CA LYS A 160 7.38 -2.86 8.46
C LYS A 160 7.71 -3.60 9.77
N TYR A 161 7.80 -4.93 9.71
CA TYR A 161 8.24 -5.72 10.86
C TYR A 161 9.65 -5.32 11.31
N ARG A 162 9.80 -5.14 12.62
CA ARG A 162 11.10 -4.94 13.27
C ARG A 162 11.35 -6.16 14.13
N SER A 163 12.39 -6.92 13.78
CA SER A 163 12.82 -8.02 14.65
C SER A 163 13.28 -7.40 15.97
N ALA A 164 12.55 -7.67 17.06
CA ALA A 164 12.84 -7.12 18.37
C ALA A 164 14.17 -7.66 18.93
N LEU A 165 14.58 -8.85 18.53
CA LEU A 165 15.80 -9.49 19.00
C LEU A 165 16.25 -10.47 17.93
N SER A 166 17.29 -10.11 17.18
CA SER A 166 18.34 -11.12 16.97
C SER A 166 19.24 -10.98 18.19
N SER A 167 18.84 -11.58 19.31
CA SER A 167 19.87 -12.28 20.06
C SER A 167 20.45 -13.22 19.03
N LYS A 168 21.63 -12.88 18.50
CA LYS A 168 22.47 -13.89 17.90
C LYS A 168 22.58 -14.94 18.99
N ASN A 169 21.73 -15.97 18.95
CA ASN A 169 22.14 -17.25 19.48
C ASN A 169 23.47 -17.46 18.79
N SER A 170 24.50 -17.47 19.61
CA SER A 170 25.85 -17.86 19.26
C SER A 170 25.77 -19.31 18.79
N TYR A 171 25.19 -19.52 17.61
CA TYR A 171 25.51 -20.66 16.80
C TYR A 171 26.99 -20.52 16.55
N ASP A 172 27.73 -21.52 17.00
CA ASP A 172 29.14 -21.68 16.72
C ASP A 172 29.32 -21.64 15.20
N SER A 173 29.60 -20.44 14.67
CA SER A 173 29.80 -20.19 13.26
C SER A 173 31.20 -20.67 12.90
N SER A 174 31.47 -21.95 13.15
CA SER A 174 32.60 -22.60 12.50
C SER A 174 32.27 -22.64 11.02
N GLU A 175 33.13 -22.05 10.18
CA GLU A 175 32.98 -22.01 8.72
C GLU A 175 32.88 -23.42 8.09
N ASN A 176 33.05 -24.49 8.89
CA ASN A 176 32.99 -25.89 8.51
C ASN A 176 31.83 -26.68 9.15
N ALA A 177 30.83 -26.02 9.74
CA ALA A 177 29.65 -26.70 10.24
C ALA A 177 28.88 -27.35 9.07
N VAL A 178 28.81 -28.69 9.05
CA VAL A 178 28.02 -29.43 8.08
C VAL A 178 26.55 -29.30 8.48
N HIS A 179 25.77 -28.61 7.66
CA HIS A 179 24.32 -28.50 7.81
C HIS A 179 23.62 -29.46 6.86
N GLN A 180 22.68 -30.25 7.38
CA GLN A 180 21.81 -31.08 6.56
C GLN A 180 20.66 -30.23 6.03
N VAL A 181 20.59 -30.07 4.70
CA VAL A 181 19.47 -29.43 4.01
C VAL A 181 18.69 -30.52 3.27
N THR A 182 17.49 -30.82 3.74
CA THR A 182 16.61 -31.82 3.13
C THR A 182 15.67 -31.13 2.16
N LEU A 183 15.65 -31.59 0.91
CA LEU A 183 14.74 -31.10 -0.13
C LEU A 183 13.86 -32.27 -0.58
N SER A 184 12.57 -32.01 -0.76
CA SER A 184 11.62 -32.99 -1.27
C SER A 184 10.58 -32.31 -2.15
N SER A 185 10.01 -33.08 -3.07
CA SER A 185 8.89 -32.63 -3.89
C SER A 185 8.07 -33.84 -4.34
N LYS A 186 6.90 -33.58 -4.91
CA LYS A 186 5.98 -34.65 -5.33
C LYS A 186 6.50 -35.44 -6.56
N THR A 187 7.34 -34.84 -7.40
CA THR A 187 7.87 -35.47 -8.63
C THR A 187 9.35 -35.16 -8.84
N PRO A 188 10.12 -36.04 -9.49
CA PRO A 188 11.54 -35.79 -9.80
C PRO A 188 11.77 -34.48 -10.56
N GLU A 189 10.89 -34.13 -11.50
CA GLU A 189 10.98 -32.90 -12.31
C GLU A 189 10.80 -31.66 -11.44
N SER A 190 9.88 -31.70 -10.47
CA SER A 190 9.66 -30.61 -9.51
C SER A 190 10.85 -30.44 -8.58
N LEU A 191 11.51 -31.55 -8.19
CA LEU A 191 12.74 -31.49 -7.38
C LEU A 191 13.87 -30.82 -8.17
N GLN A 192 14.03 -31.19 -9.46
CA GLN A 192 15.05 -30.60 -10.34
C GLN A 192 14.79 -29.12 -10.65
N ALA A 193 13.53 -28.69 -10.73
CA ALA A 193 13.19 -27.27 -10.85
C ALA A 193 13.57 -26.51 -9.58
N TYR A 194 13.17 -27.02 -8.41
CA TYR A 194 13.47 -26.40 -7.12
C TYR A 194 14.97 -26.32 -6.81
N LEU A 195 15.72 -27.38 -7.12
CA LEU A 195 17.19 -27.39 -6.98
C LEU A 195 17.84 -26.27 -7.81
N ARG A 196 17.36 -26.02 -9.03
CA ARG A 196 17.88 -24.94 -9.89
C ARG A 196 17.57 -23.55 -9.35
N GLU A 197 16.48 -23.39 -8.61
CA GLU A 197 16.07 -22.11 -8.02
C GLU A 197 16.80 -21.81 -6.69
N VAL A 198 17.09 -22.85 -5.89
CA VAL A 198 17.66 -22.69 -4.54
C VAL A 198 19.20 -22.75 -4.52
N ILE A 199 19.83 -23.44 -5.47
CA ILE A 199 21.29 -23.64 -5.50
C ILE A 199 22.02 -22.57 -6.36
N HIS A 200 21.28 -21.76 -7.14
CA HIS A 200 21.83 -20.61 -7.86
C HIS A 200 21.67 -19.31 -7.08
#